data_AF-A0A3M1LDV3-F1
#
_entry.id   AF-A0A3M1LDV3-F1
#
_cell.length_a   1.000
_cell.length_b   1.000
_cell.length_c   1.000
_cell.angle_alpha   90.00
_cell.angle_beta   90.00
_cell.angle_gamma   90.00
#
_symmetry.space_group_name_H-M   'P 1'
#
loop_
_entity.id
_entity.type
_entity.pdbx_description
1 polymer ?
#
loop_
_entity_poly.entity_id
_entity_poly.type
_entity_poly.pdbx_seq_one_letter_code
_entity_poly.pdbx_strand_id
1 'polypeptide(L)'
;MAIITIYALSLSLIEYLETGKVVVGEILVTSEFPIKGLAKPVSYLMLSSIIGWYCVTRLGERVTRKNSKTSIALIELIAIAATVISLYELIYNFMVWNALITADLLRGTLEIDRLSMPYPNPNTPWSLVFATKMFLASLIISAHAWYLSAKAYNERSKKDNKS
;
A
#
# COMPACT_ATOMS: atom_id res chain seq x y z
N MET A 1 0.58 -8.01 -9.36
CA MET A 1 -0.24 -6.80 -9.13
C MET A 1 -1.53 -6.83 -9.95
N ALA A 2 -1.53 -6.54 -11.27
CA ALA A 2 -2.75 -6.36 -12.07
C ALA A 2 -3.76 -7.53 -12.01
N ILE A 3 -3.30 -8.77 -12.14
CA ILE A 3 -4.17 -9.95 -12.06
C ILE A 3 -4.84 -10.06 -10.68
N ILE A 4 -4.07 -9.86 -9.61
CA ILE A 4 -4.56 -9.96 -8.22
C ILE A 4 -5.57 -8.84 -7.93
N THR A 5 -5.33 -7.63 -8.43
CA THR A 5 -6.25 -6.50 -8.27
C THR A 5 -7.54 -6.70 -9.07
N ILE A 6 -7.46 -7.22 -10.30
CA ILE A 6 -8.65 -7.52 -11.11
C ILE A 6 -9.48 -8.62 -10.44
N TYR A 7 -8.83 -9.69 -9.98
CA TYR A 7 -9.48 -10.76 -9.22
C TYR A 7 -10.22 -10.21 -8.00
N ALA A 8 -9.53 -9.44 -7.15
CA ALA A 8 -10.15 -8.85 -5.95
C ALA A 8 -11.32 -7.94 -6.28
N LEU A 9 -11.16 -7.04 -7.27
CA LEU A 9 -12.23 -6.12 -7.69
C LEU A 9 -13.45 -6.87 -8.23
N SER A 10 -13.23 -7.90 -9.05
CA SER A 10 -14.33 -8.69 -9.62
C SER A 10 -15.15 -9.39 -8.54
N LEU A 11 -14.50 -10.00 -7.56
CA LEU A 11 -15.19 -10.68 -6.45
C LEU A 11 -15.86 -9.69 -5.51
N SER A 12 -15.20 -8.58 -5.17
CA SER A 12 -15.79 -7.52 -4.35
C SER A 12 -17.02 -6.90 -5.01
N LEU A 13 -17.04 -6.79 -6.35
CA LEU A 13 -18.20 -6.30 -7.08
C LEU A 13 -19.37 -7.29 -7.02
N ILE A 14 -19.09 -8.59 -7.17
CA ILE A 14 -20.11 -9.64 -7.06
C ILE A 14 -20.72 -9.61 -5.64
N GLU A 15 -19.88 -9.59 -4.61
CA GLU A 15 -20.31 -9.52 -3.21
C GLU A 15 -21.17 -8.29 -2.91
N TYR A 16 -20.79 -7.13 -3.47
CA TYR A 16 -21.57 -5.90 -3.34
C TYR A 16 -22.95 -6.00 -4.00
N LEU A 17 -23.03 -6.61 -5.20
CA LEU A 17 -24.30 -6.78 -5.90
C LEU A 17 -25.25 -7.75 -5.18
N GLU A 18 -24.71 -8.75 -4.48
CA GLU A 18 -25.50 -9.74 -3.75
C GLU A 18 -25.95 -9.25 -2.36
N THR A 19 -25.08 -8.58 -1.61
CA THR A 19 -25.30 -8.25 -0.19
C THR A 19 -25.53 -6.77 0.09
N GLY A 20 -25.21 -5.89 -0.86
CA GLY A 20 -25.23 -4.44 -0.70
C GLY A 20 -24.12 -3.89 0.22
N LYS A 21 -23.19 -4.74 0.68
CA LYS A 21 -22.05 -4.38 1.53
C LYS A 21 -20.77 -4.98 0.97
N VAL A 22 -19.63 -4.33 1.27
CA VAL A 22 -18.32 -4.85 0.87
C VAL A 22 -17.26 -4.43 1.86
N VAL A 23 -16.45 -5.39 2.32
CA VAL A 23 -15.28 -5.10 3.15
C VAL A 23 -14.06 -5.03 2.24
N VAL A 24 -13.46 -3.84 2.13
CA VAL A 24 -12.35 -3.60 1.23
C VAL A 24 -11.15 -4.46 1.64
N GLY A 25 -10.72 -5.32 0.71
CA GLY A 25 -9.56 -6.19 0.88
C GLY A 25 -9.81 -7.49 1.65
N GLU A 26 -11.03 -7.75 2.13
CA GLU A 26 -11.34 -8.99 2.86
C GLU A 26 -11.05 -10.23 2.01
N ILE A 27 -11.52 -10.26 0.76
CA ILE A 27 -11.28 -11.35 -0.20
C ILE A 27 -9.78 -11.67 -0.35
N LEU A 28 -8.90 -10.66 -0.29
CA LEU A 28 -7.45 -10.84 -0.42
C LEU A 28 -6.80 -11.41 0.85
N VAL A 29 -7.47 -11.30 1.99
CA VAL A 29 -7.02 -11.76 3.30
C VAL A 29 -7.63 -13.12 3.65
N THR A 30 -8.84 -13.42 3.20
CA THR A 30 -9.53 -14.68 3.52
C THR A 30 -9.27 -15.77 2.48
N SER A 31 -8.93 -15.41 1.24
CA SER A 31 -8.64 -16.40 0.19
C SER A 31 -7.31 -17.14 0.44
N GLU A 32 -7.33 -18.47 0.28
CA GLU A 32 -6.14 -19.35 0.39
C GLU A 32 -5.48 -19.67 -0.96
N PHE A 33 -5.82 -18.92 -2.02
CA PHE A 33 -5.23 -19.06 -3.35
C PHE A 33 -3.84 -18.36 -3.41
N PRO A 34 -2.81 -18.88 -4.11
CA PRO A 34 -2.80 -20.02 -5.04
C PRO A 34 -2.45 -21.38 -4.40
N ILE A 35 -1.84 -21.42 -3.22
CA ILE A 35 -1.45 -22.66 -2.54
C ILE A 35 -1.86 -22.56 -1.07
N LYS A 36 -2.65 -23.52 -0.59
CA LYS A 36 -3.10 -23.58 0.80
C LYS A 36 -1.90 -23.68 1.75
N GLY A 37 -1.93 -22.90 2.83
CA GLY A 37 -0.85 -22.83 3.83
C GLY A 37 0.32 -21.91 3.49
N LEU A 38 0.37 -21.31 2.29
CA LEU A 38 1.33 -20.25 1.96
C LEU A 38 0.80 -18.85 2.29
N ALA A 39 1.58 -17.84 1.92
CA ALA A 39 1.19 -16.44 2.05
C ALA A 39 -0.14 -16.17 1.31
N LYS A 40 -0.98 -15.32 1.90
CA LYS A 40 -2.27 -14.93 1.32
C LYS A 40 -2.10 -14.00 0.11
N PRO A 41 -3.09 -13.88 -0.79
CA PRO A 41 -3.07 -12.97 -1.94
C PRO A 41 -2.63 -11.55 -1.62
N VAL A 42 -3.06 -11.01 -0.46
CA VAL A 42 -2.63 -9.69 0.02
C VAL A 42 -1.10 -9.57 0.18
N SER A 43 -0.42 -10.62 0.62
CA SER A 43 1.04 -10.63 0.78
C SER A 43 1.74 -10.63 -0.58
N TYR A 44 1.24 -11.39 -1.54
CA TYR A 44 1.75 -11.37 -2.91
C TYR A 44 1.49 -10.03 -3.58
N LEU A 45 0.34 -9.41 -3.34
CA LEU A 45 0.04 -8.07 -3.84
C LEU A 45 1.06 -7.07 -3.31
N MET A 46 1.26 -7.01 -2.00
CA MET A 46 2.24 -6.14 -1.32
C MET A 46 3.64 -6.29 -1.94
N LEU A 47 4.16 -7.52 -2.01
CA LEU A 47 5.49 -7.79 -2.57
C LEU A 47 5.57 -7.43 -4.05
N SER A 48 4.55 -7.79 -4.83
CA SER A 48 4.52 -7.49 -6.26
C SER A 48 4.47 -5.99 -6.56
N SER A 49 3.84 -5.20 -5.69
CA SER A 49 3.82 -3.74 -5.81
C SER A 49 5.20 -3.13 -5.55
N ILE A 50 5.90 -3.59 -4.52
CA ILE A 50 7.26 -3.13 -4.20
C ILE A 50 8.24 -3.49 -5.32
N ILE A 51 8.20 -4.76 -5.77
CA ILE A 51 9.06 -5.23 -6.87
C ILE A 51 8.72 -4.49 -8.16
N GLY A 52 7.43 -4.33 -8.47
CA GLY A 52 6.96 -3.59 -9.64
C GLY A 52 7.49 -2.15 -9.66
N TRP A 53 7.42 -1.45 -8.53
CA TRP A 53 8.00 -0.12 -8.38
C TRP A 53 9.52 -0.11 -8.64
N TYR A 54 10.25 -1.05 -8.06
CA TYR A 54 11.70 -1.16 -8.25
C TYR A 54 12.05 -1.41 -9.73
N CYS A 55 11.32 -2.27 -10.42
CA CYS A 55 11.48 -2.49 -11.85
C CYS A 55 11.22 -1.21 -12.65
N VAL A 56 10.08 -0.54 -12.43
CA VAL A 56 9.70 0.67 -13.16
C VAL A 56 10.72 1.79 -12.95
N THR A 57 11.17 2.01 -11.72
CA THR A 57 12.17 3.05 -11.43
C THR A 57 13.52 2.77 -12.06
N ARG A 58 13.95 1.50 -12.09
CA ARG A 58 15.21 1.09 -12.73
C ARG A 58 15.16 1.19 -14.25
N LEU A 59 14.05 0.84 -14.90
CA LEU A 59 13.89 1.06 -16.34
C LEU A 59 13.73 2.55 -16.69
N GLY A 60 13.01 3.30 -15.84
CA GLY A 60 12.68 4.70 -16.06
C GLY A 60 13.81 5.70 -15.78
N GLU A 61 14.91 5.27 -15.14
CA GLU A 61 16.00 6.18 -14.72
C GLU A 61 16.53 7.07 -15.86
N ARG A 62 16.61 6.52 -17.08
CA ARG A 62 17.09 7.28 -18.26
C ARG A 62 16.16 8.42 -18.66
N VAL A 63 14.86 8.25 -18.44
CA VAL A 63 13.83 9.26 -18.73
C VAL A 63 13.86 10.33 -17.64
N THR A 64 13.92 9.92 -16.36
CA THR A 64 13.91 10.82 -15.21
C THR A 64 15.10 11.78 -15.20
N ARG A 65 16.27 11.39 -15.71
CA ARG A 65 17.44 12.26 -15.86
C ARG A 65 17.24 13.46 -16.80
N LYS A 66 16.23 13.42 -17.67
CA LYS A 66 15.90 14.53 -18.59
C LYS A 66 14.94 15.55 -17.98
N ASN A 67 14.40 15.30 -16.80
CA ASN A 67 13.42 16.19 -16.17
C ASN A 67 14.04 17.51 -15.68
N SER A 68 13.19 18.54 -15.63
CA SER A 68 13.57 19.85 -15.09
C SER A 68 13.80 19.79 -13.58
N LYS A 69 14.64 20.70 -13.05
CA LYS A 69 14.92 20.82 -11.61
C LYS A 69 13.64 21.03 -10.79
N THR A 70 12.72 21.86 -11.29
CA THR A 70 11.43 22.15 -10.64
C THR A 70 10.54 20.91 -10.58
N SER A 71 10.48 20.12 -11.65
CA SER A 71 9.71 18.87 -11.66
C SER A 71 10.24 17.86 -10.65
N ILE A 72 11.57 17.74 -10.52
CA ILE A 72 12.19 16.83 -9.55
C ILE A 72 11.87 17.29 -8.12
N ALA A 73 11.97 18.59 -7.83
CA ALA A 73 11.62 19.14 -6.52
C ALA A 73 10.14 18.91 -6.15
N LEU A 74 9.22 19.04 -7.12
CA LEU A 74 7.80 18.75 -6.89
C LEU A 74 7.56 17.27 -6.59
N ILE A 75 8.21 16.36 -7.33
CA ILE A 75 8.11 14.91 -7.07
C ILE A 75 8.67 14.58 -5.69
N GLU A 76 9.80 15.19 -5.31
CA GLU A 76 10.40 15.02 -3.99
C GLU A 76 9.42 15.43 -2.88
N LEU A 77 8.77 16.59 -3.02
CA LEU A 77 7.78 17.10 -2.07
C LEU A 77 6.55 16.18 -1.95
N ILE A 78 6.05 15.66 -3.07
CA ILE A 78 4.91 14.72 -3.06
C ILE A 78 5.33 13.39 -2.41
N ALA A 79 6.53 12.90 -2.72
CA ALA A 79 7.03 11.63 -2.19
C ALA A 79 7.26 11.68 -0.67
N ILE A 80 7.80 12.78 -0.14
CA ILE A 80 7.96 12.93 1.32
C ILE A 80 6.60 13.04 2.02
N ALA A 81 5.65 13.80 1.46
CA ALA A 81 4.30 13.89 2.01
C ALA A 81 3.60 12.52 2.03
N ALA A 82 3.66 11.77 0.93
CA ALA A 82 3.11 10.41 0.84
C ALA A 82 3.77 9.44 1.82
N THR A 83 5.08 9.60 2.08
CA THR A 83 5.82 8.79 3.07
C THR A 83 5.32 9.06 4.49
N VAL A 84 5.16 10.32 4.87
CA VAL A 84 4.65 10.69 6.19
C VAL A 84 3.22 10.19 6.40
N ILE A 85 2.34 10.37 5.40
CA ILE A 85 0.96 9.88 5.45
C ILE A 85 0.93 8.35 5.56
N SER A 86 1.71 7.65 4.73
CA SER A 86 1.76 6.18 4.77
C SER A 86 2.29 5.65 6.09
N LEU A 87 3.26 6.34 6.70
CA LEU A 87 3.78 5.99 8.02
C LEU A 87 2.73 6.18 9.11
N TYR A 88 2.03 7.31 9.09
CA TYR A 88 0.94 7.59 10.03
C TYR A 88 -0.15 6.51 9.95
N GLU A 89 -0.63 6.22 8.74
CA GLU A 89 -1.66 5.21 8.50
C GLU A 89 -1.20 3.80 8.89
N LEU A 90 0.07 3.46 8.62
CA LEU A 90 0.63 2.18 9.05
C LEU A 90 0.55 2.02 10.57
N ILE A 91 1.00 3.04 11.32
CA ILE A 91 0.98 3.02 12.79
C ILE A 91 -0.46 2.99 13.31
N TYR A 92 -1.35 3.81 12.73
CA TYR A 92 -2.77 3.82 13.08
C TYR A 92 -3.41 2.44 12.92
N ASN A 93 -3.24 1.80 11.77
CA ASN A 93 -3.79 0.47 11.51
C ASN A 93 -3.22 -0.58 12.46
N PHE A 94 -1.91 -0.54 12.77
CA PHE A 94 -1.31 -1.42 13.77
C PHE A 94 -1.91 -1.22 15.17
N MET A 95 -2.12 0.03 15.61
CA MET A 95 -2.70 0.32 16.92
C MET A 95 -4.15 -0.19 17.02
N VAL A 96 -4.98 0.11 16.02
CA VAL A 96 -6.38 -0.33 15.99
C VAL A 96 -6.47 -1.85 15.93
N TRP A 97 -5.64 -2.49 15.09
CA TRP A 97 -5.63 -3.95 14.96
C TRP A 97 -5.27 -4.63 16.29
N ASN A 98 -4.24 -4.16 17.01
CA ASN A 98 -3.90 -4.71 18.33
C ASN A 98 -5.00 -4.47 19.37
N ALA A 99 -5.66 -3.32 19.35
CA ALA A 99 -6.77 -3.03 20.25
C ALA A 99 -7.96 -3.99 20.02
N LEU A 100 -8.30 -4.25 18.75
CA LEU A 100 -9.37 -5.17 18.40
C LEU A 100 -9.02 -6.63 18.68
N ILE A 101 -7.78 -7.07 18.42
CA ILE A 101 -7.32 -8.41 18.80
C ILE A 101 -7.49 -8.63 20.31
N THR A 102 -7.11 -7.63 21.11
CA THR A 102 -7.28 -7.68 22.58
C THR A 102 -8.75 -7.77 22.97
N ALA A 103 -9.62 -6.97 22.35
CA ALA A 103 -11.05 -6.99 22.62
C ALA A 103 -11.70 -8.33 22.27
N ASP A 104 -11.29 -8.93 21.15
CA ASP A 104 -11.76 -10.24 20.69
C ASP A 104 -11.28 -11.37 21.61
N LEU A 105 -10.03 -11.32 22.05
CA LEU A 105 -9.47 -12.27 23.02
C LEU A 105 -10.26 -12.26 24.34
N LEU A 106 -10.66 -11.08 24.82
CA LEU A 106 -11.51 -10.95 26.02
C LEU A 106 -12.92 -11.51 25.82
N ARG A 107 -13.42 -11.55 24.59
CA ARG A 107 -14.72 -12.12 24.22
C ARG A 107 -14.66 -13.62 23.94
N GLY A 108 -13.46 -14.22 23.90
CA GLY A 108 -13.26 -15.63 23.61
C GLY A 108 -13.35 -16.00 22.12
N THR A 109 -13.37 -15.01 21.22
CA THR A 109 -13.36 -15.19 19.77
C THR A 109 -12.02 -14.75 19.21
N LEU A 110 -11.38 -15.49 18.31
CA LEU A 110 -10.09 -15.11 17.73
C LEU A 110 -10.12 -15.22 16.20
N GLU A 111 -10.66 -14.20 15.53
CA GLU A 111 -10.68 -14.10 14.06
C GLU A 111 -9.85 -12.91 13.57
N ILE A 112 -8.54 -12.98 13.75
CA ILE A 112 -7.56 -11.90 13.48
C ILE A 112 -7.66 -11.36 12.04
N ASP A 113 -7.95 -12.25 11.08
CA ASP A 113 -7.96 -11.94 9.64
C ASP A 113 -9.21 -11.18 9.18
N ARG A 114 -10.30 -11.22 9.97
CA ARG A 114 -11.58 -10.58 9.66
C ARG A 114 -11.79 -9.26 10.38
N LEU A 115 -10.80 -8.84 11.17
CA LEU A 115 -10.81 -7.55 11.83
C LEU A 115 -10.81 -6.43 10.78
N SER A 116 -11.84 -5.59 10.86
CA SER A 116 -12.06 -4.48 9.94
C SER A 116 -12.46 -3.22 10.71
N MET A 117 -12.17 -2.06 10.12
CA MET A 117 -12.53 -0.76 10.69
C MET A 117 -13.71 -0.16 9.91
N PRO A 118 -14.86 0.13 10.57
CA PRO A 118 -16.04 0.74 9.93
C PRO A 118 -15.92 2.26 9.75
N TYR A 119 -14.86 2.88 10.25
CA TYR A 119 -14.56 4.28 9.95
C TYR A 119 -13.75 4.38 8.64
N PRO A 120 -13.97 5.39 7.77
CA PRO A 120 -14.93 6.50 7.90
C PRO A 120 -16.36 6.15 7.44
N ASN A 121 -16.55 5.11 6.63
CA ASN A 121 -17.85 4.70 6.12
C ASN A 121 -18.22 3.28 6.60
N PRO A 122 -19.24 3.13 7.47
CA PRO A 122 -19.64 1.83 8.00
C PRO A 122 -20.13 0.84 6.95
N ASN A 123 -20.59 1.34 5.80
CA ASN A 123 -21.08 0.50 4.71
C ASN A 123 -19.95 -0.14 3.88
N THR A 124 -18.75 0.42 3.96
CA THR A 124 -17.57 -0.04 3.22
C THR A 124 -16.35 -0.07 4.15
N PRO A 125 -16.36 -0.93 5.19
CA PRO A 125 -15.23 -1.05 6.11
C PRO A 125 -14.00 -1.59 5.39
N TRP A 126 -12.82 -1.35 5.94
CA TRP A 126 -11.56 -1.85 5.38
C TRP A 126 -10.97 -2.92 6.28
N SER A 127 -10.46 -4.01 5.70
CA SER A 127 -9.72 -5.02 6.46
C SER A 127 -8.40 -4.43 6.98
N LEU A 128 -8.14 -4.60 8.28
CA LEU A 128 -6.94 -4.04 8.91
C LEU A 128 -5.66 -4.74 8.45
N VAL A 129 -5.72 -6.05 8.22
CA VAL A 129 -4.59 -6.82 7.66
C VAL A 129 -4.28 -6.34 6.25
N PHE A 130 -5.31 -6.06 5.45
CA PHE A 130 -5.15 -5.49 4.12
C PHE A 130 -4.53 -4.09 4.16
N ALA A 131 -5.14 -3.19 4.93
CA ALA A 131 -4.68 -1.81 5.04
C ALA A 131 -3.22 -1.74 5.50
N THR A 132 -2.86 -2.46 6.55
CA THR A 132 -1.49 -2.49 7.10
C THR A 132 -0.47 -2.91 6.04
N LYS A 133 -0.73 -3.98 5.28
CA LYS A 133 0.19 -4.46 4.24
C LYS A 133 0.31 -3.47 3.07
N MET A 134 -0.79 -2.86 2.67
CA MET A 134 -0.78 -1.90 1.57
C MET A 134 -0.11 -0.58 1.96
N PHE A 135 -0.32 -0.07 3.18
CA PHE A 135 0.39 1.10 3.68
C PHE A 135 1.88 0.84 3.92
N LEU A 136 2.26 -0.38 4.30
CA LEU A 136 3.68 -0.76 4.35
C LEU A 136 4.33 -0.72 2.96
N ALA A 137 3.66 -1.28 1.93
CA ALA A 137 4.14 -1.18 0.56
C ALA A 137 4.21 0.29 0.09
N SER A 138 3.18 1.08 0.36
CA SER A 138 3.13 2.50 0.02
C SER A 138 4.29 3.26 0.67
N LEU A 139 4.56 3.03 1.95
CA LEU A 139 5.66 3.63 2.70
C LEU A 139 7.02 3.33 2.07
N ILE A 140 7.28 2.06 1.73
CA ILE A 140 8.54 1.65 1.10
C ILE A 140 8.69 2.29 -0.28
N ILE A 141 7.62 2.29 -1.08
CA ILE A 141 7.60 2.87 -2.42
C ILE A 141 7.85 4.37 -2.38
N SER A 142 7.12 5.10 -1.52
CA SER A 142 7.23 6.55 -1.40
C SER A 142 8.57 6.98 -0.80
N ALA A 143 9.09 6.25 0.20
CA ALA A 143 10.41 6.52 0.76
C ALA A 143 11.52 6.31 -0.29
N HIS A 144 11.41 5.25 -1.09
CA HIS A 144 12.33 5.01 -2.21
C HIS A 144 12.20 6.10 -3.29
N ALA A 145 10.98 6.54 -3.60
CA ALA A 145 10.73 7.63 -4.54
C ALA A 145 11.35 8.95 -4.07
N TRP A 146 11.21 9.26 -2.77
CA TRP A 146 11.80 10.44 -2.15
C TRP A 146 13.34 10.38 -2.23
N TYR A 147 13.94 9.26 -1.85
CA TYR A 147 15.38 9.04 -1.95
C TYR A 147 15.92 9.26 -3.38
N LEU A 148 15.27 8.67 -4.39
CA LEU A 148 15.67 8.82 -5.78
C LEU A 148 15.55 10.27 -6.26
N SER A 149 14.49 10.98 -5.85
CA SER A 149 14.23 12.36 -6.25
C SER A 149 15.24 13.31 -5.62
N ALA A 150 15.51 13.16 -4.32
CA ALA A 150 16.52 13.94 -3.61
C ALA A 150 17.93 13.73 -4.21
N LYS A 151 18.26 12.49 -4.57
CA LYS A 151 19.52 12.18 -5.28
C LYS A 151 19.57 12.89 -6.64
N ALA A 152 18.52 12.79 -7.45
CA ALA A 152 18.45 13.41 -8.77
C ALA A 152 18.53 14.94 -8.71
N TYR A 153 17.89 15.56 -7.72
CA TYR A 153 17.93 17.00 -7.49
C TYR A 153 19.36 17.48 -7.21
N ASN A 154 20.08 16.78 -6.32
CA ASN A 154 21.46 17.09 -5.96
C ASN A 154 22.43 16.93 -7.14
N GLU A 155 22.28 15.88 -7.94
CA GLU A 155 23.08 15.66 -9.14
C GLU A 155 22.89 16.78 -10.16
N ARG A 156 21.65 17.25 -10.35
CA ARG A 156 21.36 18.35 -11.29
C ARG A 156 21.91 19.69 -10.80
N SER A 157 21.72 20.01 -9.52
CA SER A 157 22.23 21.24 -8.92
C SER A 157 23.75 21.37 -9.07
N LYS A 158 24.49 20.25 -8.93
CA LYS A 158 25.95 20.22 -9.17
C LYS A 158 26.33 20.47 -10.63
N LYS A 159 25.49 20.07 -11.60
CA LYS A 159 25.75 20.25 -13.03
C LYS A 159 25.53 21.70 -13.46
N ASP A 160 24.47 22.34 -12.96
CA ASP A 160 24.15 23.73 -13.27
C ASP A 160 25.20 24.70 -12.67
N ASN A 161 25.79 24.38 -11.51
CA ASN A 161 26.89 25.17 -10.92
C ASN A 161 28.25 25.04 -11.64
N LYS A 162 28.38 24.12 -12.60
CA LYS A 162 29.62 23.88 -13.36
C LYS A 162 29.58 24.43 -14.79
N SER A 163 28.44 24.91 -15.28
CA SER A 163 28.27 25.55 -16.60
C SER A 163 28.25 27.06 -16.47
#